data_AF-A0A3D1QRK9-F1
#
_entry.id   AF-A0A3D1QRK9-F1
#
_cell.length_a   1.000
_cell.length_b   1.000
_cell.length_c   1.000
_cell.angle_alpha   90.00
_cell.angle_beta   90.00
_cell.angle_gamma   90.00
#
_symmetry.space_group_name_H-M   'P 1'
#
loop_
_entity.id
_entity.type
_entity.pdbx_description
1 polymer ?
#
loop_
_entity_poly.entity_id
_entity_poly.type
_entity_poly.pdbx_seq_one_letter_code
_entity_poly.pdbx_strand_id
1 'polypeptide(L)'
;LPRGPRLDELVQELTLTWNEARGRYERPAAEGIPTATIALAGRKSTTHTSHRPKHDPLGQEAEAFEQKLRLALEKRYLRVLEVNAAHTLSATRQLAARLKVAPRSIDQELLATAREVMRENEVEAEAVFAADREGPGGAAWPVLLLMMEKAASRLAEKLLSSQQPLILTEPGLLARYQLSGFVDRLVEASQDDAAPTVFFVVPALEETGPAPIHAVTGNLSIQTTSPAQRVRVPASWIENKHRGGLT
;
A
#
# COMPACT_ATOMS: atom_id res chain seq x y z
N LEU A 1 -5.14 -1.67 -23.20
CA LEU A 1 -6.55 -1.80 -22.75
C LEU A 1 -7.47 -1.47 -23.91
N PRO A 2 -8.62 -2.15 -24.07
CA PRO A 2 -9.64 -1.72 -25.00
C PRO A 2 -10.05 -0.27 -24.68
N ARG A 3 -10.36 0.52 -25.71
CA ARG A 3 -10.80 1.92 -25.54
C ARG A 3 -12.33 1.99 -25.62
N GLY A 4 -12.93 2.87 -24.83
CA GLY A 4 -14.36 3.21 -24.90
C GLY A 4 -15.28 2.07 -24.44
N PRO A 5 -16.42 1.82 -25.11
CA PRO A 5 -17.53 1.01 -24.59
C PRO A 5 -17.14 -0.41 -24.15
N ARG A 6 -16.10 -0.97 -24.78
CA ARG A 6 -15.63 -2.34 -24.51
C ARG A 6 -14.82 -2.45 -23.23
N LEU A 7 -14.24 -1.35 -22.75
CA LEU A 7 -13.71 -1.26 -21.39
C LEU A 7 -14.86 -1.16 -20.39
N ASP A 8 -15.91 -0.41 -20.74
CA ASP A 8 -17.07 -0.20 -19.89
C ASP A 8 -17.82 -1.53 -19.64
N GLU A 9 -17.93 -2.40 -20.65
CA GLU A 9 -18.45 -3.77 -20.54
C GLU A 9 -17.63 -4.64 -19.59
N LEU A 10 -16.29 -4.62 -19.71
CA LEU A 10 -15.41 -5.38 -18.81
C LEU A 10 -15.44 -4.85 -17.37
N VAL A 11 -15.72 -3.57 -17.19
CA VAL A 11 -15.75 -2.92 -15.88
C VAL A 11 -17.12 -3.06 -15.20
N GLN A 12 -18.20 -3.26 -15.95
CA GLN A 12 -19.54 -3.53 -15.38
C GLN A 12 -19.54 -4.74 -14.44
N GLU A 13 -18.86 -5.83 -14.79
CA GLU A 13 -18.74 -7.03 -13.94
C GLU A 13 -18.03 -6.73 -12.60
N LEU A 14 -17.15 -5.73 -12.58
CA LEU A 14 -16.36 -5.34 -11.41
C LEU A 14 -17.07 -4.31 -10.52
N THR A 15 -18.30 -3.92 -10.87
CA THR A 15 -19.11 -2.93 -10.15
C THR A 15 -18.35 -1.62 -9.93
N LEU A 16 -17.51 -1.16 -10.87
CA LEU A 16 -16.79 0.11 -10.77
C LEU A 16 -17.53 1.20 -11.56
N THR A 17 -17.46 2.43 -11.06
CA THR A 17 -18.03 3.63 -11.67
C THR A 17 -16.93 4.53 -12.21
N TRP A 18 -17.07 5.05 -13.43
CA TRP A 18 -16.14 6.03 -13.98
C TRP A 18 -16.24 7.37 -13.24
N ASN A 19 -15.13 7.89 -12.73
CA ASN A 19 -15.05 9.24 -12.16
C ASN A 19 -14.40 10.18 -13.18
N GLU A 20 -15.22 10.97 -13.88
CA GLU A 20 -14.76 11.92 -14.91
C GLU A 20 -13.78 12.97 -14.37
N ALA A 21 -14.01 13.47 -13.15
CA ALA A 21 -13.17 14.50 -12.55
C ALA A 21 -11.75 14.02 -12.24
N ARG A 22 -11.55 12.70 -12.10
CA ARG A 22 -10.26 12.08 -11.80
C ARG A 22 -9.72 11.21 -12.93
N GLY A 23 -10.47 11.07 -14.02
CA GLY A 23 -10.09 10.27 -15.18
C GLY A 23 -9.79 8.81 -14.85
N ARG A 24 -10.53 8.20 -13.91
CA ARG A 24 -10.30 6.80 -13.48
C ARG A 24 -11.60 6.12 -13.03
N TYR A 25 -11.61 4.79 -13.08
CA TYR A 25 -12.65 3.98 -12.46
C TYR A 25 -12.48 3.93 -10.93
N GLU A 26 -13.56 4.15 -10.20
CA GLU A 26 -13.63 4.06 -8.73
C GLU A 26 -14.73 3.06 -8.35
N ARG A 27 -14.49 2.22 -7.33
CA ARG A 27 -15.57 1.41 -6.77
C ARG A 27 -16.54 2.35 -6.04
N PRO A 28 -17.84 2.40 -6.39
CA PRO A 28 -18.82 3.13 -5.60
C PRO A 28 -18.76 2.53 -4.19
N ALA A 29 -18.61 3.38 -3.17
CA ALA A 29 -18.36 2.95 -1.81
C ALA A 29 -19.44 1.94 -1.39
N ALA A 30 -19.08 0.67 -1.36
CA ALA A 30 -19.96 -0.38 -0.87
C ALA A 30 -20.00 -0.29 0.66
N GLU A 31 -20.80 0.64 1.17
CA GLU A 31 -21.49 0.42 2.44
C GLU A 31 -22.53 -0.69 2.18
N GLY A 32 -22.09 -1.95 2.16
CA GLY A 32 -22.93 -3.07 1.78
C GLY A 32 -22.24 -4.43 1.95
N ILE A 33 -22.21 -4.87 3.21
CA ILE A 33 -22.12 -6.24 3.76
C ILE A 33 -21.31 -7.28 2.92
N PRO A 34 -20.12 -7.70 3.38
CA PRO A 34 -19.52 -8.95 2.92
C PRO A 34 -20.25 -10.13 3.58
N THR A 35 -20.70 -11.08 2.76
CA THR A 35 -21.11 -12.40 3.23
C THR A 35 -19.91 -13.05 3.93
N ALA A 36 -20.04 -13.22 5.25
CA ALA A 36 -19.05 -13.74 6.20
C ALA A 36 -17.82 -12.85 6.51
N THR A 37 -18.01 -11.56 6.80
CA THR A 37 -17.04 -10.82 7.63
C THR A 37 -17.76 -9.69 8.38
N ILE A 38 -17.45 -9.51 9.66
CA ILE A 38 -18.08 -8.51 10.53
C ILE A 38 -17.86 -7.12 9.92
N ALA A 39 -18.93 -6.49 9.45
CA ALA A 39 -18.91 -5.11 8.99
C ALA A 39 -18.41 -4.20 10.14
N LEU A 40 -17.32 -3.48 9.92
CA LEU A 40 -16.89 -2.42 10.84
C LEU A 40 -17.98 -1.36 10.89
N ALA A 41 -18.48 -1.09 12.09
CA ALA A 41 -19.55 -0.11 12.30
C ALA A 41 -19.04 1.29 11.94
N GLY A 42 -19.91 2.07 11.29
CA GLY A 42 -19.60 3.43 10.84
C GLY A 42 -18.92 4.28 11.91
N ARG A 43 -18.00 5.14 11.45
CA ARG A 43 -17.22 6.07 12.27
C ARG A 43 -18.11 6.80 13.27
N LYS A 44 -17.84 6.66 14.57
CA LYS A 44 -18.53 7.46 15.59
C LYS A 44 -18.09 8.93 15.51
N SER A 45 -19.08 9.82 15.39
CA SER A 45 -18.90 11.27 15.39
C SER A 45 -18.28 11.75 16.70
N THR A 46 -17.44 12.79 16.65
CA THR A 46 -16.70 13.38 17.78
C THR A 46 -17.56 14.27 18.67
N THR A 47 -18.79 13.86 18.97
CA THR A 47 -19.67 14.62 19.86
C THR A 47 -20.40 13.64 20.76
N HIS A 48 -20.37 13.94 22.06
CA HIS A 48 -20.95 13.22 23.19
C HIS A 48 -19.99 12.32 23.99
N THR A 49 -19.77 12.81 25.21
CA THR A 49 -19.19 12.15 26.37
C THR A 49 -19.97 10.88 26.70
N SER A 50 -19.35 9.72 26.50
CA SER A 50 -19.80 8.49 27.13
C SER A 50 -18.63 7.91 27.92
N HIS A 51 -18.91 7.62 29.19
CA HIS A 51 -17.94 7.13 30.17
C HIS A 51 -17.41 5.78 29.69
N ARG A 52 -16.16 5.73 29.20
CA ARG A 52 -15.55 4.49 28.71
C ARG A 52 -15.12 3.63 29.91
N PRO A 53 -15.43 2.32 29.93
CA PRO A 53 -14.86 1.42 30.92
C PRO A 53 -13.33 1.47 30.87
N LYS A 54 -12.66 1.51 32.03
CA LYS A 54 -11.19 1.51 32.18
C LYS A 54 -10.47 0.30 31.53
N HIS A 55 -11.23 -0.66 31.00
CA HIS A 55 -10.72 -1.92 30.47
C HIS A 55 -11.42 -2.30 29.15
N ASP A 56 -11.37 -1.41 28.15
CA ASP A 56 -11.81 -1.74 26.78
C ASP A 56 -10.63 -2.36 26.00
N PRO A 57 -10.66 -3.68 25.71
CA PRO A 57 -9.55 -4.37 25.03
C PRO A 57 -9.26 -3.79 23.64
N LEU A 58 -10.30 -3.35 22.90
CA LEU A 58 -10.14 -2.75 21.58
C LEU A 58 -9.50 -1.35 21.67
N GLY A 59 -9.72 -0.64 22.77
CA GLY A 59 -9.04 0.62 23.05
C GLY A 59 -7.54 0.43 23.29
N GLN A 60 -7.18 -0.56 24.09
CA GLN A 60 -5.79 -0.88 24.43
C GLN A 60 -5.00 -1.36 23.22
N GLU A 61 -5.58 -2.22 22.38
CA GLU A 61 -4.97 -2.69 21.14
C GLU A 61 -4.61 -1.51 20.21
N ALA A 62 -5.57 -0.61 20.01
CA ALA A 62 -5.37 0.57 19.17
C ALA A 62 -4.32 1.53 19.75
N GLU A 63 -4.24 1.67 21.07
CA GLU A 63 -3.21 2.47 21.74
C GLU A 63 -1.82 1.83 21.67
N ALA A 64 -1.72 0.51 21.80
CA ALA A 64 -0.46 -0.22 21.61
C ALA A 64 0.06 -0.09 20.16
N PHE A 65 -0.83 -0.13 19.17
CA PHE A 65 -0.45 0.14 17.78
C PHE A 65 0.02 1.59 17.58
N GLU A 66 -0.69 2.54 18.18
CA GLU A 66 -0.33 3.97 18.15
C GLU A 66 1.06 4.24 18.75
N GLN A 67 1.43 3.56 19.85
CA GLN A 67 2.78 3.61 20.43
C GLN A 67 3.83 3.04 19.47
N LYS A 68 3.54 1.94 18.77
CA LYS A 68 4.45 1.37 17.75
C LYS A 68 4.72 2.36 16.61
N LEU A 69 3.73 3.13 16.18
CA LEU A 69 3.90 4.17 15.16
C LEU A 69 4.83 5.30 15.65
N ARG A 70 4.65 5.76 16.90
CA ARG A 70 5.50 6.79 17.50
C ARG A 70 6.94 6.31 17.63
N LEU A 71 7.14 5.10 18.14
CA LEU A 71 8.47 4.53 18.28
C LEU A 71 9.16 4.36 16.92
N ALA A 72 8.42 3.99 15.87
CA ALA A 72 8.97 3.90 14.52
C ALA A 72 9.45 5.27 14.00
N LEU A 73 8.70 6.35 14.25
CA LEU A 73 9.14 7.71 13.90
C LEU A 73 10.39 8.13 14.68
N GLU A 74 10.40 7.91 16.00
CA GLU A 74 11.51 8.30 16.88
C GLU A 74 12.82 7.58 16.52
N LYS A 75 12.72 6.30 16.15
CA LYS A 75 13.86 5.45 15.82
C LYS A 75 14.09 5.30 14.32
N ARG A 76 13.37 6.05 13.49
CA ARG A 76 13.43 6.04 12.03
C ARG A 76 13.30 4.66 11.38
N TYR A 77 12.50 3.79 11.99
CA TYR A 77 12.38 2.41 11.52
C TYR A 77 11.53 2.27 10.25
N LEU A 78 11.80 1.18 9.52
CA LEU A 78 10.84 0.58 8.60
C LEU A 78 9.76 -0.19 9.39
N ARG A 79 8.50 0.00 8.99
CA ARG A 79 7.36 -0.81 9.42
C ARG A 79 6.56 -1.26 8.20
N VAL A 80 6.44 -2.57 8.04
CA VAL A 80 5.50 -3.20 7.12
C VAL A 80 4.15 -3.28 7.83
N LEU A 81 3.20 -2.48 7.38
CA LEU A 81 1.86 -2.38 7.94
C LEU A 81 0.92 -3.29 7.17
N GLU A 82 0.59 -4.43 7.75
CA GLU A 82 -0.34 -5.39 7.17
C GLU A 82 -1.77 -4.93 7.47
N VAL A 83 -2.51 -4.55 6.44
CA VAL A 83 -3.87 -4.03 6.57
C VAL A 83 -4.82 -4.97 5.88
N ASN A 84 -5.93 -5.36 6.52
CA ASN A 84 -7.00 -6.08 5.82
C ASN A 84 -7.34 -5.34 4.51
N ALA A 85 -7.31 -6.06 3.39
CA ALA A 85 -7.46 -5.46 2.05
C ALA A 85 -8.75 -4.63 1.90
N ALA A 86 -9.83 -5.00 2.60
CA ALA A 86 -11.09 -4.24 2.61
C ALA A 86 -10.98 -2.86 3.27
N HIS A 87 -9.93 -2.62 4.05
CA HIS A 87 -9.74 -1.42 4.87
C HIS A 87 -8.48 -0.63 4.51
N THR A 88 -7.72 -1.03 3.48
CA THR A 88 -6.48 -0.35 3.07
C THR A 88 -6.69 1.15 2.85
N LEU A 89 -7.75 1.55 2.14
CA LEU A 89 -8.03 2.97 1.89
C LEU A 89 -8.28 3.75 3.19
N SER A 90 -9.09 3.19 4.09
CA SER A 90 -9.41 3.82 5.37
C SER A 90 -8.18 3.90 6.28
N ALA A 91 -7.38 2.83 6.35
CA ALA A 91 -6.14 2.79 7.12
C ALA A 91 -5.12 3.80 6.59
N THR A 92 -4.92 3.85 5.27
CA THR A 92 -4.01 4.81 4.62
C THR A 92 -4.41 6.24 4.92
N ARG A 93 -5.70 6.57 4.82
CA ARG A 93 -6.20 7.92 5.15
C ARG A 93 -5.97 8.27 6.62
N GLN A 94 -6.25 7.32 7.51
CA GLN A 94 -6.04 7.50 8.95
C GLN A 94 -4.56 7.69 9.28
N LEU A 95 -3.67 6.92 8.65
CA LEU A 95 -2.23 7.03 8.80
C LEU A 95 -1.72 8.38 8.28
N ALA A 96 -2.19 8.81 7.10
CA ALA A 96 -1.86 10.11 6.53
C ALA A 96 -2.25 11.26 7.45
N ALA A 97 -3.50 11.24 7.94
CA ALA A 97 -4.00 12.26 8.88
C ALA A 97 -3.21 12.24 10.19
N ARG A 98 -2.85 11.04 10.68
CA ARG A 98 -2.13 10.89 11.95
C ARG A 98 -0.69 11.36 11.88
N LEU A 99 0.02 11.02 10.80
CA LEU A 99 1.42 11.35 10.61
C LEU A 99 1.62 12.73 9.96
N LYS A 100 0.54 13.33 9.41
CA LYS A 100 0.58 14.55 8.59
C LYS A 100 1.51 14.40 7.38
N VAL A 101 1.51 13.20 6.79
CA VAL A 101 2.32 12.83 5.63
C VAL A 101 1.39 12.35 4.52
N ALA A 102 1.62 12.82 3.29
CA ALA A 102 0.86 12.38 2.15
C ALA A 102 1.27 10.95 1.75
N PRO A 103 0.32 10.02 1.54
CA PRO A 103 0.62 8.70 0.98
C PRO A 103 1.19 8.81 -0.43
N ARG A 104 2.13 7.92 -0.73
CA ARG A 104 2.79 7.78 -2.02
C ARG A 104 2.46 6.41 -2.60
N SER A 105 1.92 6.40 -3.81
CA SER A 105 1.60 5.18 -4.54
C SER A 105 2.86 4.67 -5.22
N ILE A 106 3.34 3.49 -4.81
CA ILE A 106 4.50 2.85 -5.44
C ILE A 106 4.20 2.59 -6.91
N ASP A 107 3.02 2.06 -7.22
CA ASP A 107 2.64 1.74 -8.59
C ASP A 107 2.69 2.98 -9.51
N GLN A 108 2.10 4.10 -9.09
CA GLN A 108 2.11 5.33 -9.90
C GLN A 108 3.51 5.90 -10.09
N GLU A 109 4.31 5.94 -9.01
CA GLU A 109 5.66 6.48 -9.08
C GLU A 109 6.61 5.58 -9.84
N LEU A 110 6.46 4.26 -9.72
CA LEU A 110 7.24 3.30 -10.49
C LEU A 110 6.93 3.42 -11.98
N LEU A 111 5.65 3.57 -12.36
CA LEU A 111 5.29 3.81 -13.76
C LEU A 111 5.83 5.15 -14.28
N ALA A 112 5.85 6.20 -13.44
CA ALA A 112 6.46 7.47 -13.80
C ALA A 112 7.97 7.31 -14.05
N THR A 113 8.69 6.65 -13.14
CA THR A 113 10.12 6.37 -13.29
C THR A 113 10.41 5.43 -14.45
N ALA A 114 9.55 4.45 -14.73
CA ALA A 114 9.69 3.56 -15.89
C ALA A 114 9.58 4.34 -17.21
N ARG A 115 8.67 5.32 -17.31
CA ARG A 115 8.58 6.20 -18.48
C ARG A 115 9.84 7.04 -18.68
N GLU A 116 10.47 7.49 -17.59
CA GLU A 116 11.77 8.18 -17.67
C GLU A 116 12.86 7.26 -18.22
N VAL A 117 12.93 6.02 -17.71
CA VAL A 117 13.85 4.98 -18.22
C VAL A 117 13.58 4.69 -19.70
N MET A 118 12.32 4.54 -20.11
CA MET A 118 11.96 4.33 -21.52
C MET A 118 12.47 5.46 -22.41
N ARG A 119 12.22 6.72 -22.02
CA ARG A 119 12.66 7.89 -22.78
C ARG A 119 14.17 7.95 -22.93
N GLU A 120 14.92 7.68 -21.87
CA GLU A 120 16.39 7.70 -21.89
C GLU A 120 17.00 6.60 -22.75
N ASN A 121 16.29 5.48 -22.94
CA ASN A 121 16.78 4.34 -23.70
C ASN A 121 16.04 4.20 -25.04
N GLU A 122 15.32 5.25 -25.47
CA GLU A 122 14.56 5.31 -26.72
C GLU A 122 13.64 4.10 -26.93
N VAL A 123 13.04 3.60 -25.85
CA VAL A 123 12.15 2.44 -25.89
C VAL A 123 10.73 2.87 -26.20
N GLU A 124 10.18 2.31 -27.28
CA GLU A 124 8.81 2.55 -27.71
C GLU A 124 7.77 2.00 -26.72
N ALA A 125 6.75 2.81 -26.42
CA ALA A 125 5.72 2.44 -25.45
C ALA A 125 4.91 1.22 -25.89
N GLU A 126 4.63 1.07 -27.18
CA GLU A 126 3.86 -0.09 -27.67
C GLU A 126 4.63 -1.40 -27.50
N ALA A 127 5.96 -1.39 -27.61
CA ALA A 127 6.78 -2.57 -27.36
C ALA A 127 6.71 -3.00 -25.89
N VAL A 128 6.74 -2.03 -24.97
CA VAL A 128 6.57 -2.28 -23.52
C VAL A 128 5.17 -2.83 -23.24
N PHE A 129 4.12 -2.23 -23.80
CA PHE A 129 2.75 -2.70 -23.61
C PHE A 129 2.48 -4.06 -24.24
N ALA A 130 3.16 -4.41 -25.33
CA ALA A 130 3.11 -5.73 -25.93
C ALA A 130 3.79 -6.76 -25.03
N ALA A 131 5.02 -6.48 -24.58
CA ALA A 131 5.76 -7.36 -23.67
C ALA A 131 5.02 -7.59 -22.34
N ASP A 132 4.42 -6.55 -21.77
CA ASP A 132 3.63 -6.68 -20.54
C ASP A 132 2.38 -7.56 -20.75
N ARG A 133 1.71 -7.39 -21.89
CA ARG A 133 0.51 -8.17 -22.24
C ARG A 133 0.80 -9.64 -22.48
N GLU A 134 1.93 -9.95 -23.11
CA GLU A 134 2.40 -11.34 -23.27
C GLU A 134 2.74 -11.97 -21.91
N GLY A 135 3.25 -11.18 -20.97
CA GLY A 135 3.56 -11.62 -19.62
C GLY A 135 4.66 -12.69 -19.59
N PRO A 136 4.75 -13.50 -18.53
CA PRO A 136 5.85 -14.46 -18.32
C PRO A 136 6.10 -15.48 -19.43
N GLY A 137 5.11 -15.73 -20.31
CA GLY A 137 5.27 -16.61 -21.47
C GLY A 137 5.84 -15.92 -22.72
N GLY A 138 5.95 -14.59 -22.72
CA GLY A 138 6.43 -13.79 -23.84
C GLY A 138 7.95 -13.74 -23.94
N ALA A 139 8.46 -13.68 -25.17
CA ALA A 139 9.90 -13.62 -25.43
C ALA A 139 10.53 -12.32 -24.92
N ALA A 140 9.77 -11.21 -24.90
CA ALA A 140 10.23 -9.91 -24.45
C ALA A 140 10.13 -9.71 -22.92
N TRP A 141 9.51 -10.64 -22.19
CA TRP A 141 9.26 -10.52 -20.75
C TRP A 141 10.54 -10.32 -19.91
N PRO A 142 11.64 -11.09 -20.11
CA PRO A 142 12.86 -10.87 -19.33
C PRO A 142 13.47 -9.48 -19.54
N VAL A 143 13.37 -8.94 -20.76
CA VAL A 143 13.86 -7.59 -21.07
C VAL A 143 13.02 -6.52 -20.38
N LEU A 144 11.69 -6.71 -20.34
CA LEU A 144 10.80 -5.84 -19.59
C LEU A 144 11.13 -5.86 -18.08
N LEU A 145 11.42 -7.03 -17.50
CA LEU A 145 11.82 -7.13 -16.10
C LEU A 145 13.06 -6.29 -15.79
N LEU A 146 14.11 -6.39 -16.63
CA LEU A 146 15.34 -5.59 -16.46
C LEU A 146 15.06 -4.07 -16.50
N MET A 147 14.16 -3.62 -17.39
CA MET A 147 13.73 -2.22 -17.42
C MET A 147 13.03 -1.83 -16.11
N MET A 148 12.11 -2.66 -15.63
CA MET A 148 11.34 -2.39 -14.41
C MET A 148 12.22 -2.43 -13.16
N GLU A 149 13.23 -3.30 -13.11
CA GLU A 149 14.25 -3.34 -12.05
C GLU A 149 15.09 -2.05 -12.00
N LYS A 150 15.52 -1.55 -13.16
CA LYS A 150 16.21 -0.26 -13.26
C LYS A 150 15.33 0.88 -12.77
N ALA A 151 14.05 0.88 -13.14
CA ALA A 151 13.09 1.89 -12.67
C ALA A 151 12.86 1.81 -11.16
N ALA A 152 12.67 0.61 -10.60
CA ALA A 152 12.51 0.40 -9.17
C ALA A 152 13.75 0.83 -8.38
N SER A 153 14.95 0.52 -8.85
CA SER A 153 16.19 0.93 -8.19
C SER A 153 16.29 2.45 -8.07
N ARG A 154 15.99 3.18 -9.14
CA ARG A 154 15.94 4.65 -9.16
C ARG A 154 14.85 5.22 -8.26
N LEU A 155 13.66 4.59 -8.25
CA LEU A 155 12.58 5.00 -7.36
C LEU A 155 13.00 4.84 -5.90
N ALA A 156 13.62 3.72 -5.53
CA ALA A 156 14.11 3.48 -4.17
C ALA A 156 15.10 4.57 -3.74
N GLU A 157 16.07 4.93 -4.58
CA GLU A 157 17.02 6.03 -4.32
C GLU A 157 16.31 7.38 -4.11
N LYS A 158 15.33 7.70 -4.96
CA LYS A 158 14.53 8.93 -4.85
C LYS A 158 13.71 8.96 -3.56
N LEU A 159 13.16 7.83 -3.14
CA LEU A 159 12.40 7.73 -1.89
C LEU A 159 13.32 7.86 -0.68
N LEU A 160 14.42 7.12 -0.66
CA LEU A 160 15.34 7.05 0.48
C LEU A 160 16.16 8.32 0.70
N SER A 161 16.27 9.19 -0.30
CA SER A 161 16.83 10.55 -0.15
C SER A 161 15.87 11.57 0.50
N SER A 162 14.63 11.17 0.81
CA SER A 162 13.69 12.01 1.54
C SER A 162 14.12 12.21 2.99
N GLN A 163 14.07 13.45 3.47
CA GLN A 163 14.23 13.77 4.90
C GLN A 163 12.93 13.61 5.71
N GLN A 164 11.80 13.43 5.03
CA GLN A 164 10.49 13.27 5.65
C GLN A 164 10.10 11.78 5.74
N PRO A 165 9.32 11.38 6.75
CA PRO A 165 8.73 10.04 6.81
C PRO A 165 7.93 9.73 5.56
N LEU A 166 7.90 8.46 5.16
CA LEU A 166 7.19 7.98 3.98
C LEU A 166 6.04 7.07 4.38
N ILE A 167 4.90 7.25 3.69
CA ILE A 167 3.81 6.28 3.68
C ILE A 167 3.74 5.72 2.26
N LEU A 168 4.18 4.48 2.08
CA LEU A 168 4.21 3.81 0.78
C LEU A 168 3.00 2.88 0.66
N THR A 169 2.28 2.98 -0.45
CA THR A 169 1.00 2.30 -0.69
C THR A 169 0.97 1.70 -2.09
N GLU A 170 -0.01 0.83 -2.35
CA GLU A 170 -0.24 0.24 -3.68
C GLU A 170 1.05 -0.38 -4.26
N PRO A 171 1.57 -1.49 -3.69
CA PRO A 171 2.79 -2.14 -4.18
C PRO A 171 2.55 -3.20 -5.26
N GLY A 172 1.41 -3.21 -5.94
CA GLY A 172 0.99 -4.32 -6.80
C GLY A 172 1.97 -4.61 -7.92
N LEU A 173 2.58 -3.56 -8.49
CA LEU A 173 3.57 -3.70 -9.56
C LEU A 173 4.88 -4.31 -9.07
N LEU A 174 5.23 -4.19 -7.80
CA LEU A 174 6.40 -4.88 -7.25
C LEU A 174 6.24 -6.39 -7.40
N ALA A 175 5.05 -6.95 -7.11
CA ALA A 175 4.78 -8.36 -7.29
C ALA A 175 4.59 -8.76 -8.76
N ARG A 176 3.92 -7.93 -9.56
CA ARG A 176 3.73 -8.16 -10.99
C ARG A 176 5.05 -8.40 -11.72
N TYR A 177 6.07 -7.64 -11.36
CA TYR A 177 7.41 -7.69 -11.97
C TYR A 177 8.48 -8.32 -11.05
N GLN A 178 8.09 -8.96 -9.94
CA GLN A 178 9.00 -9.65 -9.00
C GLN A 178 10.19 -8.79 -8.52
N LEU A 179 9.93 -7.52 -8.21
CA LEU A 179 10.94 -6.51 -7.86
C LEU A 179 11.36 -6.59 -6.38
N SER A 180 11.88 -7.73 -5.95
CA SER A 180 12.31 -7.94 -4.54
C SER A 180 13.38 -6.94 -4.10
N GLY A 181 14.32 -6.61 -4.99
CA GLY A 181 15.41 -5.68 -4.71
C GLY A 181 14.97 -4.28 -4.27
N PHE A 182 13.76 -3.84 -4.67
CA PHE A 182 13.18 -2.59 -4.15
C PHE A 182 12.92 -2.68 -2.64
N VAL A 183 12.31 -3.79 -2.21
CA VAL A 183 11.97 -4.03 -0.81
C VAL A 183 13.24 -4.25 0.01
N ASP A 184 14.19 -5.01 -0.53
CA ASP A 184 15.48 -5.28 0.12
C ASP A 184 16.23 -3.97 0.40
N ARG A 185 16.23 -3.02 -0.56
CA ARG A 185 16.80 -1.68 -0.35
C ARG A 185 16.12 -0.88 0.76
N LEU A 186 14.79 -0.96 0.88
CA LEU A 186 14.09 -0.29 1.98
C LEU A 186 14.48 -0.89 3.34
N VAL A 187 14.63 -2.21 3.40
CA VAL A 187 15.02 -2.93 4.61
C VAL A 187 16.47 -2.62 4.99
N GLU A 188 17.38 -2.65 4.01
CA GLU A 188 18.79 -2.28 4.19
C GLU A 188 18.94 -0.85 4.67
N ALA A 189 18.30 0.12 4.00
CA ALA A 189 18.36 1.52 4.38
C ALA A 189 17.79 1.79 5.78
N SER A 190 16.84 0.98 6.26
CA SER A 190 16.30 1.13 7.62
C SER A 190 17.30 0.82 8.74
N GLN A 191 18.49 0.34 8.41
CA GLN A 191 19.61 0.14 9.34
C GLN A 191 20.47 1.39 9.49
N ASP A 192 20.28 2.40 8.63
CA ASP A 192 20.97 3.69 8.69
C ASP A 192 20.08 4.73 9.38
N ASP A 193 20.58 5.36 10.43
CA ASP A 193 19.88 6.42 11.17
C ASP A 193 19.61 7.67 10.30
N ALA A 194 20.34 7.85 9.19
CA ALA A 194 20.12 8.94 8.25
C ALA A 194 18.88 8.73 7.36
N ALA A 195 18.42 7.49 7.17
CA ALA A 195 17.31 7.16 6.30
C ALA A 195 15.95 7.65 6.84
N PRO A 196 14.96 7.90 5.95
CA PRO A 196 13.62 8.24 6.39
C PRO A 196 12.94 7.06 7.09
N THR A 197 12.05 7.37 8.03
CA THR A 197 11.07 6.39 8.53
C THR A 197 10.18 5.95 7.37
N VAL A 198 9.96 4.65 7.21
CA VAL A 198 9.10 4.10 6.15
C VAL A 198 7.95 3.31 6.75
N PHE A 199 6.73 3.72 6.45
CA PHE A 199 5.53 2.94 6.68
C PHE A 199 5.08 2.31 5.36
N PHE A 200 5.36 1.03 5.20
CA PHE A 200 5.06 0.29 3.98
C PHE A 200 3.73 -0.47 4.14
N VAL A 201 2.66 0.03 3.52
CA VAL A 201 1.31 -0.51 3.63
C VAL A 201 1.13 -1.68 2.66
N VAL A 202 0.83 -2.85 3.21
CA VAL A 202 0.61 -4.09 2.46
C VAL A 202 -0.80 -4.58 2.71
N PRO A 203 -1.66 -4.64 1.66
CA PRO A 203 -2.95 -5.31 1.75
C PRO A 203 -2.77 -6.78 2.09
N ALA A 204 -3.38 -7.23 3.19
CA ALA A 204 -3.38 -8.59 3.67
C ALA A 204 -4.77 -9.19 3.53
N LEU A 205 -4.83 -10.43 3.06
CA LEU A 205 -6.01 -11.29 3.19
C LEU A 205 -6.00 -11.92 4.60
N GLU A 206 -7.12 -12.49 5.05
CA GLU A 206 -7.26 -13.08 6.41
C GLU A 206 -6.47 -14.40 6.58
N GLU A 207 -5.24 -14.44 6.09
CA GLU A 207 -4.36 -15.60 6.13
C GLU A 207 -3.50 -15.60 7.42
N THR A 208 -3.23 -16.81 7.91
CA THR A 208 -2.29 -17.04 9.00
C THR A 208 -0.86 -16.94 8.47
N GLY A 209 -0.17 -15.84 8.80
CA GLY A 209 1.23 -15.63 8.42
C GLY A 209 1.53 -14.19 8.00
N PRO A 210 2.80 -13.91 7.67
CA PRO A 210 3.21 -12.62 7.13
C PRO A 210 2.61 -12.42 5.73
N ALA A 211 1.95 -11.30 5.51
CA ALA A 211 1.31 -11.01 4.23
C ALA A 211 2.36 -10.82 3.12
N PRO A 212 2.25 -11.52 1.97
CA PRO A 212 3.00 -11.18 0.77
C PRO A 212 2.31 -10.02 0.03
N ILE A 213 2.97 -9.52 -1.01
CA ILE A 213 2.31 -8.68 -2.01
C ILE A 213 1.74 -9.61 -3.08
N HIS A 214 0.44 -9.52 -3.33
CA HIS A 214 -0.24 -10.40 -4.28
C HIS A 214 -0.19 -9.85 -5.71
N ALA A 215 0.04 -10.72 -6.68
CA ALA A 215 -0.15 -10.44 -8.11
C ALA A 215 -0.52 -11.72 -8.88
N VAL A 216 -1.15 -11.55 -10.04
CA VAL A 216 -1.60 -12.65 -10.92
C VAL A 216 -0.42 -13.55 -11.35
N THR A 217 0.76 -12.98 -11.55
CA THR A 217 1.95 -13.71 -12.00
C THR A 217 2.75 -14.38 -10.89
N GLY A 218 2.37 -14.17 -9.63
CA GLY A 218 3.05 -14.70 -8.47
C GLY A 218 3.11 -13.70 -7.34
N ASN A 219 3.05 -14.20 -6.11
CA ASN A 219 3.19 -13.39 -4.90
C ASN A 219 4.66 -13.01 -4.68
N LEU A 220 4.89 -11.81 -4.17
CA LEU A 220 6.21 -11.35 -3.73
C LEU A 220 6.28 -11.33 -2.20
N SER A 221 7.15 -12.17 -1.64
CA SER A 221 7.41 -12.19 -0.21
C SER A 221 8.26 -10.98 0.21
N ILE A 222 7.87 -10.31 1.29
CA ILE A 222 8.68 -9.25 1.89
C ILE A 222 9.53 -9.86 3.01
N GLN A 223 10.85 -9.92 2.82
CA GLN A 223 11.76 -10.39 3.85
C GLN A 223 12.11 -9.23 4.78
N THR A 224 11.92 -9.42 6.08
CA THR A 224 12.25 -8.44 7.13
C THR A 224 13.33 -8.99 8.03
N THR A 225 14.18 -8.14 8.59
CA THR A 225 15.27 -8.58 9.49
C THR A 225 14.77 -9.04 10.86
N SER A 226 13.55 -8.63 11.24
CA SER A 226 12.91 -9.03 12.49
C SER A 226 11.39 -9.08 12.34
N PRO A 227 10.69 -10.02 13.01
CA PRO A 227 9.23 -10.05 13.05
C PRO A 227 8.61 -8.73 13.54
N ALA A 228 9.33 -7.96 14.38
CA ALA A 228 8.86 -6.69 14.91
C ALA A 228 8.71 -5.58 13.85
N GLN A 229 9.32 -5.74 12.67
CA GLN A 229 9.13 -4.82 11.54
C GLN A 229 7.76 -5.00 10.90
N ARG A 230 7.11 -6.16 11.05
CA ARG A 230 5.75 -6.40 10.58
C ARG A 230 4.74 -6.14 11.69
N VAL A 231 3.73 -5.35 11.36
CA VAL A 231 2.67 -4.99 12.31
C VAL A 231 1.33 -5.07 11.60
N ARG A 232 0.42 -5.89 12.11
CA ARG A 232 -0.97 -5.85 11.67
C ARG A 232 -1.65 -4.58 12.17
N VAL A 233 -2.34 -3.88 11.28
CA VAL A 233 -3.09 -2.67 11.62
C VAL A 233 -4.45 -3.08 12.18
N PRO A 234 -4.74 -2.80 13.46
CA PRO A 234 -5.98 -3.24 14.06
C PRO A 234 -7.15 -2.38 13.58
N ALA A 235 -8.29 -3.03 13.32
CA ALA A 235 -9.50 -2.34 12.91
C ALA A 235 -9.96 -1.30 13.95
N SER A 236 -9.74 -1.59 15.23
CA SER A 236 -10.02 -0.68 16.34
C SER A 236 -9.26 0.65 16.26
N TRP A 237 -8.05 0.65 15.68
CA TRP A 237 -7.28 1.88 15.44
C TRP A 237 -7.81 2.65 14.23
N ILE A 238 -8.18 1.94 13.15
CA ILE A 238 -8.80 2.54 11.95
C ILE A 238 -10.12 3.24 12.33
N GLU A 239 -10.93 2.61 13.19
CA GLU A 239 -12.19 3.15 13.71
C GLU A 239 -11.99 4.25 14.78
N ASN A 240 -10.75 4.61 15.13
CA ASN A 240 -10.41 5.58 16.18
C ASN A 240 -10.94 5.24 17.58
N LYS A 241 -11.16 3.95 17.90
CA LYS A 241 -11.72 3.57 19.22
C LYS A 241 -10.87 4.07 20.38
N HIS A 242 -9.53 4.10 20.30
CA HIS A 242 -8.64 4.61 21.36
C HIS A 242 -8.81 6.10 21.72
N ARG A 243 -9.41 6.92 20.84
CA ARG A 243 -9.49 8.39 21.02
C ARG A 243 -10.82 8.90 21.58
N GLY A 244 -11.84 8.05 21.72
CA GLY A 244 -13.16 8.43 22.22
C GLY A 244 -13.24 8.76 23.72
N GLY A 245 -12.14 9.13 24.39
CA GLY A 245 -12.14 9.33 25.84
C GLY A 245 -10.94 10.07 26.46
N LEU A 246 -10.20 10.89 25.69
CA LEU A 246 -9.11 11.72 26.24
C LEU A 246 -9.50 13.21 26.19
N THR A 247 -10.20 13.65 27.23
CA THR A 247 -10.06 14.97 27.87
C THR A 247 -10.25 14.78 29.35
#